data_AF-A0A3M2KQ82-F1
#
_entry.id   AF-A0A3M2KQ82-F1
#
_cell.length_a   1.000
_cell.length_b   1.000
_cell.length_c   1.000
_cell.angle_alpha   90.00
_cell.angle_beta   90.00
_cell.angle_gamma   90.00
#
_symmetry.space_group_name_H-M   'P 1'
#
loop_
_entity.id
_entity.type
_entity.pdbx_description
1 polymer ?
#
loop_
_entity_poly.entity_id
_entity_poly.type
_entity_poly.pdbx_seq_one_letter_code
_entity_poly.pdbx_strand_id
1 'polypeptide(L)'
;MLSTLRHLMHDEDDEVRKKVGTLAGHLRGGALRPYTEFLADLIASPSYVHTAPQLLITLQEAPDKVDDLIDLAAHHFLNIHGEDVADIRAGAAGHAHYISDLVVRGLAQTRDRQRITALLDILDRLLELGVYGVDRAVDGAVRN
;
A
#
# COMPACT_ATOMS: atom_id res chain seq x y z
N MET A 1 12.16 -9.02 19.88
CA MET A 1 12.24 -7.67 19.28
C MET A 1 11.08 -7.44 18.33
N LEU A 2 10.91 -8.23 17.26
CA LEU A 2 9.73 -8.15 16.38
C LEU A 2 8.42 -8.46 17.12
N SER A 3 8.41 -9.43 18.05
CA SER A 3 7.24 -9.75 18.89
C SER A 3 6.72 -8.57 19.71
N THR A 4 7.61 -7.72 20.24
CA THR A 4 7.23 -6.52 20.98
C THR A 4 6.60 -5.49 20.05
N LEU A 5 7.21 -5.26 18.87
CA LEU A 5 6.64 -4.39 17.85
C LEU A 5 5.26 -4.89 17.40
N ARG A 6 5.05 -6.21 17.35
CA ARG A 6 3.75 -6.80 17.05
C ARG A 6 2.67 -6.52 18.08
N HIS A 7 3.05 -6.33 19.34
CA HIS A 7 2.10 -5.89 20.35
C HIS A 7 1.79 -4.39 20.19
N LEU A 8 2.82 -3.57 19.98
CA LEU A 8 2.69 -2.12 19.90
C LEU A 8 1.87 -1.63 18.69
N MET A 9 1.77 -2.39 17.61
CA MET A 9 0.90 -2.02 16.47
C MET A 9 -0.60 -2.11 16.79
N HIS A 10 -0.96 -2.76 17.90
CA HIS A 10 -2.32 -2.86 18.44
C HIS A 10 -2.46 -2.10 19.76
N ASP A 11 -1.50 -1.25 20.12
CA ASP A 11 -1.56 -0.49 21.36
C ASP A 11 -2.82 0.39 21.39
N GLU A 12 -3.41 0.58 22.56
CA GLU A 12 -4.60 1.41 22.73
C GLU A 12 -4.28 2.91 22.47
N ASP A 13 -3.04 3.31 22.76
CA ASP A 13 -2.54 4.68 22.54
C ASP A 13 -2.20 4.91 21.06
N ASP A 14 -2.89 5.88 20.44
CA ASP A 14 -2.67 6.27 19.04
C ASP A 14 -1.26 6.78 18.76
N GLU A 15 -0.63 7.46 19.72
CA GLU A 15 0.74 7.96 19.55
C GLU A 15 1.76 6.82 19.56
N VAL A 16 1.49 5.73 20.27
CA VAL A 16 2.30 4.50 20.19
C VAL A 16 2.14 3.87 18.80
N ARG A 17 0.90 3.72 18.34
CA ARG A 17 0.62 3.17 17.00
C ARG A 17 1.25 3.99 15.88
N LYS A 18 1.24 5.31 16.00
CA LYS A 18 1.85 6.24 15.06
C LYS A 18 3.38 6.11 15.01
N LYS A 19 4.03 5.92 16.17
CA LYS A 19 5.47 5.65 16.23
C LYS A 19 5.83 4.35 15.53
N VAL A 20 5.04 3.29 15.74
CA VAL A 20 5.20 2.02 15.00
C VAL A 20 5.06 2.25 13.49
N GLY A 21 4.17 3.15 13.06
CA GLY A 21 4.01 3.43 11.62
C GLY A 21 5.22 4.07 10.93
N THR A 22 6.17 4.62 11.69
CA THR A 22 7.44 5.10 11.13
C THR A 22 8.39 3.97 10.71
N LEU A 23 8.16 2.74 11.15
CA LEU A 23 9.06 1.60 10.92
C LEU A 23 9.19 1.25 9.44
N ALA A 24 8.09 1.34 8.67
CA ALA A 24 8.11 1.00 7.25
C ALA A 24 9.11 1.86 6.47
N GLY A 25 9.29 3.13 6.84
CA GLY A 25 10.27 4.01 6.21
C GLY A 25 11.72 3.57 6.41
N HIS A 26 12.03 2.85 7.49
CA HIS A 26 13.39 2.38 7.79
C HIS A 26 13.82 1.17 6.93
N LEU A 27 12.86 0.49 6.29
CA LEU A 27 13.12 -0.65 5.41
C LEU A 27 13.28 -0.27 3.93
N ARG A 28 13.10 1.03 3.62
CA ARG A 28 13.13 1.54 2.25
C ARG A 28 14.44 1.24 1.53
N GLY A 29 14.33 0.84 0.25
CA GLY A 29 15.46 0.48 -0.60
C GLY A 29 16.14 -0.85 -0.25
N GLY A 30 15.72 -1.53 0.82
CA GLY A 30 16.19 -2.86 1.21
C GLY A 30 15.27 -3.97 0.71
N ALA A 31 15.79 -5.20 0.67
CA ALA A 31 14.97 -6.38 0.39
C ALA A 31 13.96 -6.61 1.52
N LEU A 32 12.68 -6.76 1.18
CA LEU A 32 11.60 -6.84 2.16
C LEU A 32 11.15 -8.28 2.47
N ARG A 33 11.52 -9.26 1.64
CA ARG A 33 11.21 -10.68 1.85
C ARG A 33 11.53 -11.21 3.26
N PRO A 34 12.65 -10.84 3.90
CA PRO A 34 12.93 -11.27 5.28
C PRO A 34 11.91 -10.77 6.31
N TYR A 35 11.13 -9.75 5.97
CA TYR A 35 10.16 -9.09 6.84
C TYR A 35 8.72 -9.33 6.42
N THR A 36 8.44 -10.20 5.44
CA THR A 36 7.10 -10.39 4.87
C THR A 36 6.02 -10.62 5.93
N GLU A 37 6.24 -11.55 6.86
CA GLU A 37 5.24 -11.80 7.93
C GLU A 37 5.03 -10.58 8.82
N PHE A 38 6.11 -9.89 9.19
CA PHE A 38 6.00 -8.68 10.02
C PHE A 38 5.27 -7.55 9.29
N LEU A 39 5.54 -7.35 8.01
CA LEU A 39 4.87 -6.35 7.18
C LEU A 39 3.40 -6.70 6.94
N ALA A 40 3.08 -7.98 6.76
CA ALA A 40 1.70 -8.44 6.65
C ALA A 40 0.92 -8.18 7.94
N ASP A 41 1.51 -8.49 9.11
CA ASP A 41 0.89 -8.18 10.39
C ASP A 41 0.72 -6.66 10.58
N LEU A 42 1.72 -5.86 10.20
CA LEU A 42 1.65 -4.40 10.26
C LEU A 42 0.53 -3.85 9.37
N ILE A 43 0.36 -4.42 8.16
CA ILE A 43 -0.76 -4.06 7.28
C ILE A 43 -2.08 -4.41 7.96
N ALA A 44 -2.24 -5.61 8.52
CA ALA A 44 -3.49 -6.01 9.16
C ALA A 44 -3.82 -5.28 10.48
N SER A 45 -2.96 -4.39 10.95
CA SER A 45 -3.07 -3.76 12.27
C SER A 45 -3.73 -2.37 12.25
N PRO A 46 -4.25 -1.89 13.39
CA PRO A 46 -4.71 -0.52 13.53
C PRO A 46 -3.63 0.55 13.25
N SER A 47 -2.34 0.22 13.42
CA SER A 47 -1.23 1.11 13.04
C SER A 47 -1.16 1.39 11.53
N TYR A 48 -1.82 0.60 10.69
CA TYR A 48 -1.71 0.72 9.24
C TYR A 48 -2.14 2.11 8.73
N VAL A 49 -3.14 2.75 9.33
CA VAL A 49 -3.60 4.11 8.96
C VAL A 49 -2.45 5.13 9.00
N HIS A 50 -1.56 5.02 9.99
CA HIS A 50 -0.40 5.90 10.15
C HIS A 50 0.80 5.46 9.30
N THR A 51 0.80 4.21 8.86
CA THR A 51 1.92 3.56 8.19
C THR A 51 1.79 3.58 6.67
N ALA A 52 0.54 3.51 6.17
CA ALA A 52 0.24 3.26 4.76
C ALA A 52 1.03 4.16 3.80
N PRO A 53 1.13 5.49 4.01
CA PRO A 53 1.96 6.35 3.17
C PRO A 53 3.40 5.89 3.01
N GLN A 54 4.08 5.63 4.13
CA GLN A 54 5.50 5.28 4.13
C GLN A 54 5.70 3.85 3.63
N LEU A 55 4.76 2.95 3.93
CA LEU A 55 4.82 1.58 3.48
C LEU A 55 4.63 1.46 1.98
N LEU A 56 3.70 2.20 1.37
CA LEU A 56 3.49 2.18 -0.08
C LEU A 56 4.77 2.61 -0.83
N ILE A 57 5.45 3.66 -0.35
CA ILE A 57 6.74 4.09 -0.90
C ILE A 57 7.80 2.99 -0.72
N THR A 58 7.89 2.41 0.47
CA THR A 58 8.84 1.33 0.76
C THR A 58 8.61 0.09 -0.13
N LEU A 59 7.36 -0.28 -0.40
CA LEU A 59 7.01 -1.37 -1.30
C LEU A 59 7.38 -1.05 -2.76
N GLN A 60 7.21 0.21 -3.19
CA GLN A 60 7.59 0.66 -4.53
C GLN A 60 9.10 0.58 -4.77
N GLU A 61 9.89 0.95 -3.75
CA GLU A 61 11.35 0.95 -3.80
C GLU A 61 11.98 -0.42 -3.49
N ALA A 62 11.17 -1.45 -3.23
CA ALA A 62 11.67 -2.79 -2.95
C ALA A 62 12.44 -3.37 -4.16
N PRO A 63 13.68 -3.87 -3.97
CA PRO A 63 14.47 -4.49 -5.03
C PRO A 63 14.03 -5.94 -5.31
N ASP A 64 13.32 -6.57 -4.38
CA ASP A 64 12.80 -7.93 -4.48
C ASP A 64 11.30 -7.97 -4.80
N LYS A 65 10.83 -9.13 -5.24
CA LYS A 65 9.43 -9.35 -5.62
C LYS A 65 8.57 -9.43 -4.35
N VAL A 66 7.67 -8.47 -4.11
CA VAL A 66 6.89 -8.32 -2.86
C VAL A 66 5.39 -8.17 -3.13
N ASP A 67 4.93 -8.82 -4.20
CA ASP A 67 3.60 -8.63 -4.77
C ASP A 67 2.46 -8.95 -3.81
N ASP A 68 2.65 -9.98 -2.99
CA ASP A 68 1.73 -10.38 -1.94
C ASP A 68 1.50 -9.26 -0.91
N LEU A 69 2.55 -8.49 -0.59
CA LEU A 69 2.44 -7.33 0.30
C LEU A 69 1.81 -6.13 -0.39
N ILE A 70 2.07 -5.93 -1.68
CA ILE A 70 1.46 -4.86 -2.48
C ILE A 70 -0.05 -5.09 -2.56
N ASP A 71 -0.46 -6.30 -2.91
CA ASP A 71 -1.88 -6.67 -3.01
C ASP A 71 -2.56 -6.47 -1.65
N LEU A 72 -1.96 -6.95 -0.56
CA LEU A 72 -2.52 -6.81 0.79
C LEU A 72 -2.66 -5.35 1.21
N ALA A 73 -1.63 -4.53 1.00
CA ALA A 73 -1.66 -3.11 1.32
C ALA A 73 -2.72 -2.36 0.51
N ALA A 74 -2.78 -2.58 -0.81
CA ALA A 74 -3.73 -1.91 -1.67
C ALA A 74 -5.18 -2.21 -1.28
N HIS A 75 -5.52 -3.49 -1.06
CA HIS A 75 -6.86 -3.88 -0.63
C HIS A 75 -7.21 -3.26 0.73
N HIS A 76 -6.28 -3.26 1.68
CA HIS A 76 -6.60 -2.73 3.00
C HIS A 76 -6.75 -1.21 3.01
N PHE A 77 -5.92 -0.49 2.25
CA PHE A 77 -6.07 0.95 2.04
C PHE A 77 -7.44 1.28 1.44
N LEU A 78 -7.85 0.56 0.41
CA LEU A 78 -9.15 0.75 -0.24
C LEU A 78 -10.31 0.41 0.69
N ASN A 79 -10.18 -0.59 1.57
CA ASN A 79 -11.21 -0.93 2.54
C ASN A 79 -11.37 0.14 3.62
N ILE A 80 -10.26 0.70 4.13
CA ILE A 80 -10.30 1.77 5.15
C ILE A 80 -10.93 3.04 4.59
N HIS A 81 -10.59 3.38 3.34
CA HIS A 81 -10.96 4.67 2.78
C HIS A 81 -12.18 4.61 1.85
N GLY A 82 -12.59 3.42 1.40
CA GLY A 82 -13.63 3.23 0.40
C GLY A 82 -15.06 3.44 0.89
N GLU A 83 -15.28 3.55 2.21
CA GLU A 83 -16.60 3.89 2.77
C GLU A 83 -16.83 5.40 2.89
N ASP A 84 -15.76 6.20 2.97
CA ASP A 84 -15.84 7.65 3.14
C ASP A 84 -15.03 8.39 2.07
N VAL A 85 -15.64 8.55 0.89
CA VAL A 85 -15.07 9.23 -0.29
C VAL A 85 -14.57 10.66 0.04
N ALA A 86 -15.11 11.28 1.09
CA ALA A 86 -14.68 12.59 1.59
C ALA A 86 -13.30 12.56 2.26
N ASP A 87 -12.97 11.51 3.01
CA ASP A 87 -11.67 11.35 3.68
C ASP A 87 -10.54 11.05 2.70
N ILE A 88 -10.85 10.36 1.60
CA ILE A 88 -9.91 10.18 0.48
C ILE A 88 -9.50 11.53 -0.11
N ARG A 89 -10.47 12.43 -0.31
CA ARG A 89 -10.25 13.74 -0.92
C ARG A 89 -9.43 14.68 -0.03
N ALA A 90 -9.50 14.52 1.29
CA ALA A 90 -8.87 15.43 2.25
C ALA A 90 -7.40 15.08 2.59
N GLY A 91 -6.99 13.81 2.47
CA GLY A 91 -5.61 13.40 2.80
C GLY A 91 -5.07 12.19 2.01
N ALA A 92 -5.93 11.28 1.55
CA ALA A 92 -5.49 10.04 0.90
C ALA A 92 -5.16 10.21 -0.60
N ALA A 93 -5.67 11.26 -1.26
CA ALA A 93 -5.36 11.59 -2.65
C ALA A 93 -3.85 11.76 -2.89
N GLY A 94 -3.12 12.25 -1.89
CA GLY A 94 -1.66 12.35 -1.93
C GLY A 94 -0.94 11.00 -1.97
N HIS A 95 -1.57 9.90 -1.55
CA HIS A 95 -0.95 8.58 -1.46
C HIS A 95 -1.46 7.58 -2.50
N ALA A 96 -2.64 7.82 -3.05
CA ALA A 96 -3.25 6.90 -3.99
C ALA A 96 -2.56 6.85 -5.37
N HIS A 97 -1.71 7.84 -5.69
CA HIS A 97 -0.79 7.73 -6.83
C HIS A 97 0.26 6.61 -6.64
N TYR A 98 0.74 6.37 -5.41
CA TYR A 98 1.64 5.25 -5.13
C TYR A 98 0.98 3.90 -5.41
N ILE A 99 -0.30 3.77 -5.05
CA ILE A 99 -1.08 2.55 -5.35
C ILE A 99 -1.24 2.39 -6.86
N SER A 100 -1.53 3.49 -7.57
CA SER A 100 -1.65 3.48 -9.03
C SER A 100 -0.35 3.01 -9.71
N ASP A 101 0.80 3.55 -9.29
CA ASP A 101 2.11 3.16 -9.81
C ASP A 101 2.44 1.68 -9.53
N LEU A 102 2.12 1.21 -8.32
CA LEU A 102 2.30 -0.20 -7.94
C LEU A 102 1.44 -1.13 -8.79
N VAL A 103 0.18 -0.76 -9.05
CA VAL A 103 -0.74 -1.52 -9.89
C VAL A 103 -0.25 -1.59 -11.33
N VAL A 104 0.12 -0.45 -11.93
CA VAL A 104 0.63 -0.38 -13.30
C VAL A 104 1.92 -1.19 -13.44
N ARG A 105 2.86 -1.06 -12.50
CA ARG A 105 4.08 -1.86 -12.48
C ARG A 105 3.77 -3.35 -12.35
N GLY A 106 2.84 -3.72 -11.48
CA GLY A 106 2.38 -5.09 -11.30
C GLY A 106 1.84 -5.69 -12.59
N LEU A 107 0.96 -4.96 -13.30
CA LEU A 107 0.38 -5.35 -14.57
C LEU A 107 1.44 -5.53 -15.67
N ALA A 108 2.45 -4.66 -15.71
CA ALA A 108 3.56 -4.77 -16.66
C ALA A 108 4.47 -5.98 -16.40
N GLN A 109 4.54 -6.46 -15.16
CA GLN A 109 5.50 -7.50 -14.73
C GLN A 109 4.90 -8.90 -14.61
N THR A 110 3.58 -9.04 -14.51
CA THR A 110 2.92 -10.32 -14.35
C THR A 110 2.36 -10.87 -15.67
N ARG A 111 2.40 -12.20 -15.83
CA ARG A 111 1.65 -12.94 -16.86
C ARG A 111 0.58 -13.84 -16.26
N ASP A 112 0.49 -13.85 -14.94
CA ASP A 112 -0.50 -14.64 -14.22
C ASP A 112 -1.88 -13.99 -14.31
N ARG A 113 -2.86 -14.73 -14.84
CA ARG A 113 -4.18 -14.19 -15.14
C ARG A 113 -4.96 -13.81 -13.89
N GLN A 114 -4.86 -14.61 -12.83
CA GLN A 114 -5.56 -14.33 -11.56
C GLN A 114 -5.04 -13.04 -10.95
N ARG A 115 -3.73 -12.83 -11.01
CA ARG A 115 -3.11 -11.60 -10.54
C ARG A 115 -3.46 -10.39 -11.40
N ILE A 116 -3.50 -10.54 -12.73
CA ILE A 116 -3.96 -9.45 -13.61
C ILE A 116 -5.36 -9.00 -13.19
N THR A 117 -6.27 -9.94 -12.96
CA THR A 117 -7.63 -9.62 -12.50
C THR A 117 -7.61 -8.87 -11.17
N ALA A 118 -6.88 -9.34 -10.17
CA ALA A 118 -6.80 -8.66 -8.87
C ALA A 118 -6.25 -7.22 -8.97
N LEU A 119 -5.26 -7.00 -9.83
CA LEU A 119 -4.71 -5.66 -10.06
C LEU A 119 -5.68 -4.74 -10.82
N LEU A 120 -6.45 -5.28 -11.75
CA LEU A 120 -7.51 -4.53 -12.44
C LEU A 120 -8.66 -4.17 -11.48
N ASP A 121 -9.04 -5.07 -10.57
CA ASP A 121 -10.07 -4.79 -9.56
C ASP A 121 -9.65 -3.61 -8.64
N ILE A 122 -8.36 -3.54 -8.26
CA ILE A 122 -7.80 -2.41 -7.52
C ILE A 122 -7.87 -1.12 -8.36
N LEU A 123 -7.49 -1.19 -9.65
CA LEU A 123 -7.54 -0.05 -10.55
C LEU A 123 -8.96 0.51 -10.73
N ASP A 124 -9.93 -0.39 -10.96
CA ASP A 124 -11.34 -0.04 -11.11
C ASP A 124 -11.84 0.65 -9.83
N ARG A 125 -11.47 0.14 -8.66
CA ARG A 125 -11.85 0.75 -7.38
C ARG A 125 -11.22 2.14 -7.18
N LEU A 126 -9.98 2.35 -7.59
CA LEU A 126 -9.33 3.66 -7.55
C LEU A 126 -10.05 4.68 -8.45
N LEU A 127 -10.50 4.24 -9.63
CA LEU A 127 -11.27 5.05 -10.58
C LEU A 127 -12.66 5.41 -10.02
N GLU A 128 -13.37 4.44 -9.44
CA GLU A 128 -14.68 4.65 -8.79
C GLU A 128 -14.61 5.71 -7.68
N LEU A 129 -13.52 5.72 -6.91
CA LEU A 129 -13.31 6.65 -5.81
C LEU A 129 -12.90 8.06 -6.27
N GLY A 130 -12.72 8.27 -7.58
CA GLY A 130 -12.35 9.56 -8.15
C GLY A 130 -10.97 10.04 -7.71
N VAL A 131 -10.05 9.10 -7.44
CA VAL A 131 -8.68 9.42 -7.06
C VAL A 131 -7.98 10.11 -8.25
N TYR A 132 -7.65 11.38 -8.07
CA TYR A 132 -6.83 12.14 -9.02
C TYR A 132 -5.41 11.55 -9.11
N GLY A 133 -5.01 11.07 -10.29
CA GLY A 133 -3.66 10.56 -10.55
C GLY A 133 -3.60 9.38 -11.53
N VAL A 134 -4.69 8.61 -11.65
CA VAL A 134 -4.78 7.44 -12.53
C VAL A 134 -4.59 7.85 -14.00
N ASP A 135 -5.18 8.95 -14.44
CA ASP A 135 -5.06 9.46 -15.81
C ASP A 135 -3.58 9.73 -16.21
N ARG A 136 -2.76 10.20 -15.26
CA ARG A 136 -1.32 10.47 -15.51
C ARG A 136 -0.48 9.19 -15.56
N ALA A 137 -0.81 8.18 -14.77
CA ALA A 137 -0.12 6.89 -14.79
C ALA A 137 -0.44 6.10 -16.07
N VAL A 138 -1.70 6.13 -16.51
CA VAL A 138 -2.15 5.50 -17.77
C VAL A 138 -1.53 6.19 -18.98
N ASP A 139 -1.52 7.53 -19.03
CA ASP A 139 -0.87 8.28 -20.12
C ASP A 139 0.64 8.01 -20.23
N GLY A 140 1.32 7.72 -19.11
CA GLY A 140 2.73 7.33 -19.08
C GLY A 140 2.98 5.90 -19.60
N ALA A 141 2.04 4.98 -19.35
CA ALA A 141 2.12 3.60 -19.79
C ALA A 141 1.80 3.43 -21.29
N VAL A 142 0.93 4.27 -21.86
CA VAL A 142 0.57 4.22 -23.29
C VAL A 142 1.65 4.85 -24.20
N ARG A 143 2.60 5.59 -23.62
CA ARG A 143 3.68 6.30 -24.36
C ARG A 143 5.04 5.57 -24.39
N ASN A 144 5.14 4.36 -23.83
CA ASN A 144 6.32 3.49 -23.95
C ASN A 144 5.94 2.17 -24.63
#